data_AF-A0A1I5GAT9-F1
#
_entry.id   AF-A0A1I5GAT9-F1
#
_cell.length_a   1.000
_cell.length_b   1.000
_cell.length_c   1.000
_cell.angle_alpha   90.00
_cell.angle_beta   90.00
_cell.angle_gamma   90.00
#
_symmetry.space_group_name_H-M   'P 1'
#
loop_
_entity.id
_entity.type
_entity.pdbx_description
1 polymer ?
#
loop_
_entity_poly.entity_id
_entity_poly.type
_entity_poly.pdbx_seq_one_letter_code
_entity_poly.pdbx_strand_id
1 'polypeptide(L)'
;MQQAATRIEDSAGIVKGLQSQLEGHKSQLMSGWSGNAAVSFNRVFTEFQTEMDKVRTALEGMHQKLVHTKITYESTEQEQQDAVNKINQLLNGGT
;
A
#
# COMPACT_ATOMS: atom_id res chain seq x y z
N MET A 1 8.85 6.59 -9.45
CA MET A 1 7.61 5.81 -9.20
C MET A 1 7.88 4.49 -8.50
N GLN A 2 8.68 3.59 -9.09
CA GLN A 2 8.94 2.27 -8.50
C GLN A 2 9.54 2.30 -7.09
N GLN A 3 10.57 3.12 -6.86
CA GLN A 3 11.16 3.25 -5.51
C GLN A 3 10.17 3.79 -4.46
N ALA A 4 9.24 4.66 -4.86
CA ALA A 4 8.21 5.16 -3.96
C ALA A 4 7.16 4.09 -3.66
N ALA A 5 6.76 3.30 -4.67
CA ALA A 5 5.86 2.16 -4.48
C ALA A 5 6.46 1.14 -3.50
N THR A 6 7.71 0.72 -3.71
CA THR A 6 8.42 -0.21 -2.81
C THR A 6 8.47 0.31 -1.38
N ARG A 7 8.83 1.60 -1.17
CA ARG A 7 8.86 2.18 0.18
C ARG A 7 7.49 2.17 0.87
N ILE A 8 6.41 2.40 0.12
CA ILE A 8 5.05 2.37 0.67
C ILE A 8 4.64 0.93 1.01
N GLU A 9 4.98 -0.03 0.16
CA GLU A 9 4.77 -1.46 0.43
C GLU A 9 5.51 -1.90 1.69
N ASP A 10 6.79 -1.55 1.83
CA ASP A 10 7.59 -1.84 3.01
C ASP A 10 6.96 -1.24 4.28
N SER A 11 6.53 0.02 4.19
CA SER A 11 5.89 0.73 5.31
C SER A 11 4.56 0.07 5.71
N ALA A 12 3.74 -0.34 4.74
CA ALA A 12 2.50 -1.06 5.01
C ALA A 12 2.77 -2.41 5.68
N GLY A 13 3.83 -3.11 5.25
CA GLY A 13 4.31 -4.34 5.88
C GLY A 13 4.73 -4.13 7.33
N ILE A 14 5.48 -3.07 7.62
CA ILE A 14 5.90 -2.70 8.98
C ILE A 14 4.68 -2.42 9.87
N VAL A 15 3.74 -1.61 9.39
CA VAL A 15 2.50 -1.27 10.14
C VAL A 15 1.72 -2.54 10.48
N LYS A 16 1.54 -3.45 9.51
CA LYS A 16 0.87 -4.74 9.73
C LYS A 16 1.59 -5.62 10.74
N GLY A 17 2.93 -5.64 10.70
CA GLY A 17 3.76 -6.35 11.66
C GLY A 17 3.57 -5.83 13.08
N LEU A 18 3.61 -4.50 13.26
CA LEU A 18 3.38 -3.85 14.55
C LEU A 18 1.98 -4.14 15.10
N GLN A 19 0.93 -4.09 14.26
CA GLN A 19 -0.43 -4.46 14.67
C GLN A 19 -0.50 -5.90 15.20
N SER A 20 0.15 -6.84 14.50
CA SER A 20 0.14 -8.25 14.87
C SER A 20 0.87 -8.51 16.20
N GLN A 21 2.01 -7.85 16.41
CA GLN A 21 2.75 -7.93 17.67
C GLN A 21 1.95 -7.33 18.83
N LEU A 22 1.33 -6.18 18.59
CA LEU A 22 0.52 -5.48 19.58
C LEU A 22 -0.70 -6.30 20.01
N GLU A 23 -1.37 -7.01 19.08
CA GLU A 23 -2.43 -7.97 19.42
C GLU A 23 -1.92 -9.13 20.27
N GLY A 24 -0.75 -9.67 19.95
CA GLY A 24 -0.11 -10.72 20.74
C GLY A 24 0.13 -10.27 22.19
N HIS A 25 0.70 -9.08 22.36
CA HIS A 25 0.93 -8.49 23.68
C HIS A 25 -0.37 -8.22 24.45
N LYS A 26 -1.40 -7.71 23.78
CA LYS A 26 -2.73 -7.55 24.39
C LYS A 26 -3.30 -8.89 24.84
N SER A 27 -3.26 -9.93 23.99
CA SER A 27 -3.80 -11.24 24.32
C SER A 27 -3.13 -11.81 25.59
N GLN A 28 -1.81 -11.70 25.68
CA GLN A 28 -1.05 -12.09 26.86
C GLN A 28 -1.46 -11.28 28.10
N LEU A 29 -1.52 -9.96 27.98
CA LEU A 29 -1.90 -9.07 29.07
C LEU A 29 -3.33 -9.34 29.58
N MET A 30 -4.29 -9.53 28.66
CA MET A 30 -5.69 -9.75 28.98
C MET A 30 -5.99 -11.15 29.54
N SER A 31 -5.09 -12.13 29.38
CA SER A 31 -5.30 -13.52 29.79
C SER A 31 -5.60 -13.70 31.29
N GLY A 32 -5.05 -12.82 32.14
CA GLY A 32 -5.32 -12.79 33.58
C GLY A 32 -5.82 -11.44 34.09
N TRP A 33 -5.91 -10.43 33.21
CA TRP A 33 -6.32 -9.09 33.60
C TRP A 33 -7.80 -8.86 33.34
N SER A 34 -8.55 -8.68 34.43
CA SER A 34 -10.00 -8.43 34.38
C SER A 34 -10.39 -7.23 35.25
N GLY A 35 -11.60 -6.73 35.07
CA GLY A 35 -12.15 -5.57 35.77
C GLY A 35 -12.23 -4.31 34.91
N ASN A 36 -12.71 -3.21 35.50
CA ASN A 36 -13.03 -1.98 34.77
C ASN A 36 -11.83 -1.39 34.00
N ALA A 37 -10.62 -1.48 34.56
CA ALA A 37 -9.41 -1.01 33.89
C ALA A 37 -9.11 -1.80 32.61
N ALA A 38 -9.28 -3.13 32.64
CA ALA A 38 -9.09 -3.99 31.47
C ALA A 38 -10.12 -3.68 30.37
N VAL A 39 -11.37 -3.36 30.75
CA VAL A 39 -12.42 -2.94 29.81
C VAL A 39 -12.06 -1.59 29.15
N SER A 40 -11.65 -0.61 29.94
CA SER A 40 -11.21 0.70 29.42
C SER A 40 -10.00 0.58 28.51
N PHE A 41 -9.00 -0.22 28.89
CA PHE A 41 -7.85 -0.52 28.05
C PHE A 41 -8.27 -1.15 26.72
N ASN A 42 -9.11 -2.20 26.76
CA ASN A 42 -9.58 -2.87 25.55
C ASN A 42 -10.31 -1.92 24.60
N ARG A 43 -11.06 -0.94 25.13
CA ARG A 43 -11.70 0.10 24.32
C ARG A 43 -10.67 0.98 23.61
N VAL A 44 -9.75 1.59 24.34
CA VAL A 44 -8.70 2.45 23.77
C VAL A 44 -7.87 1.68 22.75
N PHE A 45 -7.57 0.42 23.05
CA PHE A 45 -6.85 -0.46 22.16
C PHE A 45 -7.62 -0.70 20.85
N THR A 46 -8.93 -0.93 20.92
CA THR A 46 -9.78 -1.13 19.73
C THR A 46 -9.84 0.14 18.87
N GLU A 47 -9.92 1.31 19.52
CA GLU A 47 -9.84 2.61 18.83
C GLU A 47 -8.47 2.77 18.14
N PHE A 48 -7.37 2.42 18.81
CA PHE A 48 -6.04 2.45 18.22
C PHE A 48 -5.90 1.52 17.00
N GLN A 49 -6.41 0.29 17.09
CA GLN A 49 -6.42 -0.63 15.95
C GLN A 49 -7.20 -0.09 14.76
N THR A 50 -8.33 0.56 15.02
CA THR A 50 -9.13 1.22 13.99
C THR A 50 -8.33 2.30 13.26
N GLU A 51 -7.59 3.13 13.98
CA GLU A 51 -6.73 4.16 13.36
C GLU A 51 -5.56 3.55 12.59
N MET A 52 -4.94 2.49 13.11
CA MET A 52 -3.87 1.76 12.41
C MET A 52 -4.36 1.11 11.10
N ASP A 53 -5.59 0.58 11.09
CA ASP A 53 -6.21 0.05 9.88
C ASP A 53 -6.44 1.12 8.83
N LYS A 54 -6.82 2.34 9.23
CA LYS A 54 -6.94 3.49 8.30
C LYS A 54 -5.58 3.84 7.69
N VAL A 55 -4.52 3.90 8.50
CA VAL A 55 -3.16 4.17 8.02
C VAL A 55 -2.72 3.10 7.02
N ARG A 56 -2.89 1.82 7.36
CA ARG A 56 -2.55 0.70 6.46
C ARG A 56 -3.30 0.79 5.14
N THR A 57 -4.62 1.00 5.20
CA THR A 57 -5.48 1.11 4.02
C THR A 57 -5.07 2.28 3.13
N ALA A 58 -4.69 3.42 3.73
CA ALA A 58 -4.21 4.58 2.99
C ALA A 58 -2.88 4.29 2.28
N LEU A 59 -1.93 3.60 2.95
CA LEU A 59 -0.66 3.18 2.36
C LEU A 59 -0.90 2.21 1.19
N GLU A 60 -1.73 1.18 1.37
CA GLU A 60 -2.08 0.23 0.30
C GLU A 60 -2.73 0.94 -0.89
N GLY A 61 -3.64 1.87 -0.66
CA GLY A 61 -4.27 2.68 -1.71
C GLY A 61 -3.28 3.58 -2.45
N MET A 62 -2.30 4.17 -1.76
CA MET A 62 -1.22 4.93 -2.39
C MET A 62 -0.32 4.02 -3.24
N HIS A 63 0.03 2.84 -2.75
CA HIS A 63 0.81 1.85 -3.50
C HIS A 63 0.11 1.46 -4.80
N GLN A 64 -1.18 1.11 -4.74
CA GLN A 64 -1.99 0.77 -5.91
C GLN A 64 -1.99 1.90 -6.94
N LYS A 65 -2.17 3.16 -6.51
CA LYS A 65 -2.14 4.32 -7.41
C LYS A 65 -0.78 4.48 -8.09
N LEU A 66 0.32 4.34 -7.36
CA LEU A 66 1.67 4.47 -7.93
C LEU A 66 1.97 3.37 -8.95
N VAL A 67 1.57 2.12 -8.66
CA VAL A 67 1.71 1.00 -9.60
C VAL A 67 0.86 1.22 -10.84
N HIS A 68 -0.39 1.65 -10.66
CA HIS A 68 -1.28 1.96 -11.78
C HIS A 68 -0.70 3.06 -12.66
N THR A 69 -0.23 4.18 -12.07
CA THR A 69 0.40 5.24 -12.85
C THR A 69 1.62 4.74 -13.61
N LYS A 70 2.47 3.89 -13.00
CA LYS A 70 3.60 3.28 -13.71
C LYS A 70 3.13 2.53 -14.97
N ILE A 71 2.13 1.65 -14.83
CA ILE A 71 1.57 0.87 -15.94
C ILE A 71 1.02 1.78 -17.05
N THR A 72 0.29 2.83 -16.67
CA THR A 72 -0.26 3.80 -17.65
C THR A 72 0.85 4.52 -18.42
N TYR A 73 1.92 4.95 -17.74
CA TYR A 73 3.06 5.58 -18.41
C TYR A 73 3.75 4.63 -19.38
N GLU A 74 4.03 3.39 -18.95
CA GLU A 74 4.67 2.38 -19.79
C GLU A 74 3.82 2.04 -21.03
N SER A 75 2.49 1.91 -20.87
CA SER A 75 1.57 1.69 -22.00
C SER A 75 1.56 2.88 -22.97
N THR A 76 1.51 4.10 -22.43
CA THR A 76 1.48 5.32 -23.25
C THR A 76 2.78 5.49 -24.04
N GLU A 77 3.92 5.19 -23.43
CA GLU A 77 5.23 5.27 -24.09
C GLU A 77 5.35 4.22 -25.20
N GLN A 78 4.89 2.99 -24.96
CA GLN A 78 4.86 1.94 -25.98
C GLN A 78 3.98 2.32 -27.17
N GLU A 79 2.76 2.83 -26.92
CA GLU A 79 1.85 3.29 -27.97
C GLU A 79 2.45 4.41 -28.82
N GLN A 80 3.16 5.36 -28.19
CA GLN A 80 3.85 6.43 -28.90
C GLN A 80 5.01 5.89 -29.74
N GLN A 81 5.81 4.96 -29.20
CA GLN A 81 6.90 4.33 -29.96
C GLN A 81 6.37 3.54 -31.16
N ASP A 82 5.29 2.78 -30.99
CA ASP A 82 4.65 2.04 -32.08
C ASP A 82 4.08 2.97 -33.15
N ALA A 83 3.46 4.08 -32.76
CA ALA A 83 2.97 5.10 -33.68
C ALA A 83 4.12 5.75 -34.47
N VAL A 84 5.22 6.12 -33.80
CA VAL A 84 6.41 6.68 -34.44
C VAL A 84 7.05 5.68 -35.40
N ASN A 85 7.18 4.42 -34.98
CA ASN A 85 7.73 3.36 -35.82
C ASN A 85 6.87 3.14 -37.07
N LYS A 86 5.55 3.17 -36.94
CA LYS A 86 4.61 3.08 -38.06
C LYS A 86 4.76 4.27 -39.02
N ILE A 87 4.89 5.49 -38.49
CA ILE A 87 5.15 6.69 -39.32
C ILE A 87 6.48 6.56 -40.07
N ASN A 88 7.55 6.16 -39.39
CA ASN A 88 8.86 5.97 -40.00
C ASN A 88 8.85 4.90 -41.10
N GLN A 89 8.10 3.81 -40.91
CA GLN A 89 7.92 2.78 -41.95
C GLN A 89 7.18 3.32 -43.17
N LEU A 90 6.14 4.14 -42.97
CA LEU A 90 5.40 4.76 -44.07
C LEU A 90 6.24 5.80 -44.82
N LEU A 91 7.05 6.58 -44.12
CA LEU A 91 7.95 7.58 -44.72
C LEU A 91 9.11 6.93 -45.48
N ASN A 92 9.67 5.84 -44.96
CA ASN A 92 10.80 5.15 -45.58
C ASN A 92 10.39 4.13 -46.66
N GLY A 93 9.13 3.70 -46.69
CA GLY A 93 8.58 2.80 -47.71
C GLY A 93 7.88 3.50 -48.87
N GLY A 94 7.85 4.84 -48.87
CA GLY A 94 7.14 5.68 -49.85
C GLY A 94 7.99 6.16 -51.05
N THR A 95 9.17 5.58 -51.29
CA THR A 95 10.01 5.83 -52.48
C THR A 95 10.27 4.54 -53.23
#